data_AF-A0A6P2F8A2-F1
#
_entry.id   AF-A0A6P2F8A2-F1
#
_cell.length_a   1.000
_cell.length_b   1.000
_cell.length_c   1.000
_cell.angle_alpha   90.00
_cell.angle_beta   90.00
_cell.angle_gamma   90.00
#
_symmetry.space_group_name_H-M   'P 1'
#
loop_
_entity.id
_entity.type
_entity.pdbx_description
1 polymer ?
#
loop_
_entity_poly.entity_id
_entity_poly.type
_entity_poly.pdbx_seq_one_letter_code
_entity_poly.pdbx_strand_id
1 'polypeptide(L)'
;MSAAATISPGVEYEAGTSGDIYIGRPAALIAAGLIEAAKVPGAPGMPRSSITFVDGVPQPRGAKPAHDERWMQATMYGRQLRLTKGIDPEERSRREQKRARELEELARTTPKKDIGRDEAIKQLRSASAIFQVGDSVIVNGHQAMVCEGYKVHTVRAEDGEYIDRDGVRVEHRWGYTCRYRSGEEFFFAAYQVTAPNDTGRPSHLRLVAGAKPAPRPVLALRSHA
;
A
#
# COMPACT_ATOMS: atom_id res chain seq x y z
N MET A 1 16.03 -0.13 -1.04
CA MET A 1 17.34 -0.77 -1.32
C MET A 1 18.06 -0.87 0.01
N SER A 2 18.39 -2.08 0.47
CA SER A 2 19.13 -2.24 1.72
C SER A 2 20.54 -1.71 1.54
N ALA A 3 21.09 -0.99 2.53
CA ALA A 3 22.45 -0.49 2.47
C ALA A 3 23.43 -1.68 2.37
N ALA A 4 24.30 -1.67 1.37
CA ALA A 4 25.35 -2.68 1.24
C ALA A 4 26.35 -2.50 2.38
N ALA A 5 26.50 -3.53 3.22
CA ALA A 5 27.52 -3.52 4.27
C ALA A 5 28.83 -4.09 3.71
N THR A 6 29.96 -3.51 4.07
CA THR A 6 31.27 -4.10 3.74
C THR A 6 31.66 -5.08 4.85
N ILE A 7 31.76 -6.37 4.54
CA ILE A 7 32.15 -7.41 5.52
C ILE A 7 33.66 -7.64 5.51
N SER A 8 34.31 -7.41 4.37
CA SER A 8 35.76 -7.52 4.21
C SER A 8 36.23 -6.58 3.09
N PRO A 9 37.50 -6.18 3.05
CA PRO A 9 38.01 -5.29 2.01
C PRO A 9 37.69 -5.82 0.60
N GLY A 10 36.91 -5.06 -0.17
CA GLY A 10 36.50 -5.42 -1.54
C GLY A 10 35.38 -6.46 -1.64
N VAL A 11 34.66 -6.74 -0.54
CA VAL A 11 33.47 -7.59 -0.49
C VAL A 11 32.27 -6.80 0.04
N GLU A 12 31.30 -6.58 -0.82
CA GLU A 12 29.99 -6.03 -0.49
C GLU A 12 29.04 -7.15 -0.07
N TYR A 13 28.16 -6.84 0.87
CA TYR A 13 27.14 -7.74 1.38
C TYR A 13 25.74 -7.13 1.29
N GLU A 14 24.80 -7.95 0.86
CA GLU A 14 23.38 -7.66 0.84
C GLU A 14 22.58 -8.86 1.40
N ALA A 15 21.73 -8.59 2.39
CA ALA A 15 20.79 -9.57 2.91
C ALA A 15 19.61 -9.75 1.94
N GLY A 16 19.68 -10.75 1.06
CA GLY A 16 18.59 -11.09 0.15
C GLY A 16 17.47 -11.88 0.83
N THR A 17 16.28 -11.88 0.22
CA THR A 17 15.12 -12.65 0.72
C THR A 17 15.36 -14.16 0.62
N SER A 18 15.99 -14.63 -0.45
CA SER A 18 16.22 -16.06 -0.68
C SER A 18 17.58 -16.56 -0.17
N GLY A 19 18.46 -15.65 0.23
CA GLY A 19 19.84 -15.96 0.61
C GLY A 19 20.68 -14.70 0.79
N ASP A 20 21.84 -14.85 1.41
CA ASP A 20 22.83 -13.79 1.58
C ASP A 20 23.65 -13.63 0.31
N ILE A 21 23.81 -12.39 -0.14
CA ILE A 21 24.49 -12.04 -1.39
C ILE A 21 25.81 -11.35 -1.05
N TYR A 22 26.90 -11.88 -1.57
CA TYR A 22 28.24 -11.33 -1.46
C TYR A 22 28.74 -10.97 -2.85
N ILE A 23 29.20 -9.73 -3.05
CA ILE A 23 29.69 -9.24 -4.35
C ILE A 23 31.13 -8.76 -4.16
N GLY A 24 32.03 -9.23 -5.01
CA GLY A 24 33.42 -8.82 -4.94
C GLY A 24 34.26 -9.41 -6.06
N ARG A 25 35.55 -9.09 -6.09
CA ARG A 25 36.48 -9.82 -6.97
C ARG A 25 36.65 -11.25 -6.44
N PRO A 26 36.85 -12.27 -7.31
CA PRO A 26 37.05 -13.64 -6.85
C PRO A 26 38.14 -13.78 -5.78
N ALA A 27 39.28 -13.10 -5.96
CA ALA A 27 40.38 -13.11 -4.99
C ALA A 27 39.96 -12.57 -3.60
N ALA A 28 39.10 -11.54 -3.55
CA ALA A 28 38.62 -10.98 -2.29
C ALA A 28 37.64 -11.93 -1.59
N LEU A 29 36.75 -12.59 -2.34
CA LEU A 29 35.82 -13.58 -1.78
C LEU A 29 36.53 -14.85 -1.29
N ILE A 30 37.61 -15.26 -1.98
CA ILE A 30 38.49 -16.35 -1.53
C ILE A 30 39.22 -15.94 -0.25
N ALA A 31 39.82 -14.75 -0.21
CA ALA A 31 40.53 -14.24 0.96
C ALA A 31 39.60 -14.08 2.18
N ALA A 32 38.33 -13.76 1.95
CA ALA A 32 37.29 -13.71 2.99
C ALA A 32 36.78 -15.10 3.43
N GLY A 33 37.30 -16.19 2.85
CA GLY A 33 36.87 -17.56 3.17
C GLY A 33 35.44 -17.89 2.72
N LEU A 34 34.87 -17.09 1.82
CA LEU A 34 33.48 -17.26 1.39
C LEU A 34 33.31 -18.34 0.33
N ILE A 35 34.34 -18.56 -0.50
CA ILE A 35 34.39 -19.57 -1.55
C ILE A 35 35.83 -20.08 -1.74
N GLU A 36 35.98 -21.36 -2.09
CA GLU A 36 37.27 -21.94 -2.46
C GLU A 36 37.65 -21.56 -3.90
N ALA A 37 38.95 -21.42 -4.18
CA ALA A 37 39.45 -21.08 -5.52
C ALA A 37 39.01 -22.09 -6.61
N ALA A 38 38.94 -23.39 -6.26
CA ALA A 38 38.49 -24.44 -7.17
C ALA A 38 37.00 -24.38 -7.52
N LYS A 39 36.20 -23.65 -6.72
CA LYS A 39 34.74 -23.51 -6.88
C LYS A 39 34.33 -22.24 -7.62
N VAL A 40 35.29 -21.42 -8.06
CA VAL A 40 35.02 -20.20 -8.83
C VAL A 40 34.69 -20.54 -10.28
N PRO A 41 33.63 -19.97 -10.89
CA PRO A 41 33.36 -20.13 -12.31
C PRO A 41 34.57 -19.74 -13.17
N GLY A 42 34.91 -20.58 -14.15
CA GLY A 42 36.09 -20.43 -15.00
C GLY A 42 37.35 -21.16 -14.49
N ALA A 43 37.34 -21.72 -13.27
CA ALA A 43 38.37 -22.65 -12.82
C ALA A 43 38.34 -23.97 -13.65
N PRO A 44 39.44 -24.75 -13.69
CA PRO A 44 39.46 -26.05 -14.38
C PRO A 44 38.31 -26.96 -13.91
N GLY A 45 37.53 -27.47 -14.85
CA GLY A 45 36.35 -28.31 -14.56
C GLY A 45 35.07 -27.55 -14.21
N MET A 46 35.12 -26.22 -14.10
CA MET A 46 33.96 -25.37 -13.78
C MET A 46 33.45 -24.60 -15.02
N PRO A 47 32.14 -24.32 -15.12
CA PRO A 47 31.59 -23.49 -16.19
C PRO A 47 32.10 -22.04 -16.06
N ARG A 48 32.19 -21.33 -17.20
CA ARG A 48 32.75 -19.96 -17.24
C ARG A 48 31.89 -18.90 -16.56
N SER A 49 30.56 -19.07 -16.56
CA SER A 49 29.62 -18.01 -16.17
C SER A 49 29.04 -18.19 -14.78
N SER A 50 28.57 -19.39 -14.44
CA SER A 50 27.78 -19.61 -13.24
C SER A 50 27.77 -21.08 -12.85
N ILE A 51 27.80 -21.36 -11.56
CA ILE A 51 27.66 -22.71 -11.01
C ILE A 51 26.87 -22.69 -9.71
N THR A 52 26.11 -23.76 -9.48
CA THR A 52 25.34 -23.99 -8.27
C THR A 52 25.96 -25.17 -7.53
N PHE A 53 26.03 -25.08 -6.21
CA PHE A 53 26.50 -26.11 -5.31
C PHE A 53 25.42 -26.44 -4.28
N VAL A 54 25.40 -27.70 -3.85
CA VAL A 54 24.67 -28.17 -2.67
C VAL A 54 25.67 -28.97 -1.85
N ASP A 55 25.87 -28.62 -0.58
CA ASP A 55 26.89 -29.23 0.29
C ASP A 55 28.30 -29.18 -0.33
N GLY A 56 28.59 -28.10 -1.06
CA GLY A 56 29.85 -27.93 -1.79
C GLY A 56 29.99 -28.78 -3.05
N VAL A 57 29.01 -29.61 -3.40
CA VAL A 57 29.01 -30.47 -4.59
C VAL A 57 28.38 -29.73 -5.78
N PRO A 58 29.08 -29.63 -6.92
CA PRO A 58 28.56 -28.94 -8.11
C PRO A 58 27.33 -29.64 -8.67
N GLN A 59 26.30 -28.84 -8.98
CA GLN A 59 25.04 -29.33 -9.53
C GLN A 59 25.02 -29.19 -11.06
N PRO A 60 24.34 -30.11 -11.77
CA PRO A 60 24.22 -30.03 -13.22
C PRO A 60 23.41 -28.79 -13.65
N ARG A 61 23.70 -28.30 -14.86
CA ARG A 61 22.99 -27.14 -15.41
C ARG A 61 21.48 -27.44 -15.53
N GLY A 62 20.66 -26.49 -15.08
CA GLY A 62 19.20 -26.61 -15.09
C GLY A 62 18.59 -27.26 -13.84
N ALA A 63 19.42 -27.77 -12.92
CA ALA A 63 18.95 -28.20 -11.61
C ALA A 63 18.32 -27.02 -10.85
N LYS A 64 17.23 -27.31 -10.12
CA LYS A 64 16.52 -26.36 -9.25
C LYS A 64 16.55 -26.86 -7.79
N PRO A 65 17.73 -26.93 -7.16
CA PRO A 65 17.83 -27.32 -5.76
C PRO A 65 17.09 -26.33 -4.86
N ALA A 66 16.69 -26.79 -3.67
CA ALA A 66 16.17 -25.91 -2.64
C ALA A 66 17.25 -24.92 -2.21
N HIS A 67 16.88 -23.65 -1.99
CA HIS A 67 17.82 -22.60 -1.60
C HIS A 67 18.11 -22.61 -0.09
N ASP A 68 18.26 -23.78 0.54
CA ASP A 68 18.55 -23.89 1.98
C ASP A 68 20.02 -23.57 2.30
N GLU A 69 20.45 -23.66 3.55
CA GLU A 69 21.82 -23.33 3.98
C GLU A 69 22.93 -24.09 3.24
N ARG A 70 22.60 -25.25 2.65
CA ARG A 70 23.54 -26.09 1.90
C ARG A 70 23.72 -25.58 0.47
N TRP A 71 22.80 -24.76 0.01
CA TRP A 71 22.79 -24.20 -1.32
C TRP A 71 23.72 -23.00 -1.44
N MET A 72 24.46 -22.95 -2.54
CA MET A 72 25.30 -21.82 -2.90
C MET A 72 25.31 -21.64 -4.41
N GLN A 73 25.20 -20.41 -4.90
CA GLN A 73 25.33 -20.09 -6.31
C GLN A 73 26.41 -19.03 -6.51
N ALA A 74 27.34 -19.32 -7.42
CA ALA A 74 28.44 -18.43 -7.78
C ALA A 74 28.25 -18.01 -9.25
N THR A 75 28.08 -16.71 -9.51
CA THR A 75 27.83 -16.16 -10.85
C THR A 75 28.80 -15.01 -11.15
N MET A 76 29.51 -15.11 -12.27
CA MET A 76 30.42 -14.08 -12.75
C MET A 76 29.68 -12.95 -13.45
N TYR A 77 30.03 -11.71 -13.08
CA TYR A 77 29.61 -10.46 -13.71
C TYR A 77 30.85 -9.67 -14.11
N GLY A 78 31.34 -9.90 -15.33
CA GLY A 78 32.60 -9.33 -15.80
C GLY A 78 33.78 -9.76 -14.92
N ARG A 79 34.35 -8.83 -14.14
CA ARG A 79 35.48 -9.09 -13.22
C ARG A 79 35.03 -9.34 -11.77
N GLN A 80 33.74 -9.24 -11.48
CA GLN A 80 33.17 -9.49 -10.17
C GLN A 80 32.49 -10.86 -10.15
N LEU A 81 32.42 -11.44 -8.95
CA LEU A 81 31.68 -12.64 -8.64
C LEU A 81 30.58 -12.26 -7.66
N ARG A 82 29.35 -12.65 -7.99
CA ARG A 82 28.21 -12.63 -7.08
C ARG A 82 28.05 -14.04 -6.51
N LEU A 83 28.26 -14.16 -5.21
CA LEU A 83 28.04 -15.38 -4.45
C LEU A 83 26.73 -15.24 -3.67
N THR A 84 25.78 -16.13 -3.92
CA THR A 84 24.55 -16.20 -3.12
C THR A 84 24.62 -17.46 -2.28
N LYS A 85 24.56 -17.33 -0.95
CA LYS A 85 24.46 -18.45 -0.02
C LYS A 85 23.03 -18.57 0.46
N GLY A 86 22.51 -19.79 0.49
CA GLY A 86 21.18 -20.02 1.05
C GLY A 86 21.18 -19.76 2.54
N ILE A 87 19.98 -19.64 3.07
CA ILE A 87 19.72 -19.31 4.47
C ILE A 87 18.74 -20.34 5.02
N ASP A 88 18.72 -20.44 6.34
CA ASP A 88 17.76 -21.28 7.04
C ASP A 88 16.31 -20.95 6.62
N PRO A 89 15.42 -21.96 6.46
CA PRO A 89 14.03 -21.75 6.13
C PRO A 89 13.26 -20.84 7.11
N GLU A 90 13.59 -20.84 8.40
CA GLU A 90 12.97 -19.95 9.39
C GLU A 90 13.42 -18.50 9.17
N GLU A 91 14.72 -18.28 8.90
CA GLU A 91 15.25 -16.96 8.60
C GLU A 91 14.67 -16.41 7.28
N ARG A 92 14.51 -17.25 6.26
CA ARG A 92 13.77 -16.88 5.04
C ARG A 92 12.35 -16.42 5.38
N SER A 93 11.61 -17.23 6.13
CA SER A 93 10.24 -16.93 6.53
C SER A 93 10.15 -15.60 7.28
N ARG A 94 11.09 -15.34 8.19
CA ARG A 94 11.18 -14.07 8.93
C ARG A 94 11.43 -12.88 8.00
N ARG A 95 12.37 -13.01 7.06
CA ARG A 95 12.69 -11.96 6.07
C ARG A 95 11.51 -11.69 5.13
N GLU A 96 10.80 -12.73 4.70
CA GLU A 96 9.61 -12.63 3.87
C GLU A 96 8.47 -11.90 4.59
N GLN A 97 8.19 -12.26 5.85
CA GLN A 97 7.18 -11.57 6.66
C GLN A 97 7.53 -10.09 6.87
N LYS A 98 8.81 -9.79 7.15
CA LYS A 98 9.28 -8.40 7.28
C LYS A 98 9.05 -7.62 5.98
N ARG A 99 9.46 -8.18 4.84
CA ARG A 99 9.28 -7.56 3.52
C ARG A 99 7.81 -7.39 3.15
N ALA A 100 6.96 -8.36 3.49
CA ALA A 100 5.53 -8.27 3.28
C ALA A 100 4.91 -7.10 4.08
N ARG A 101 5.31 -6.92 5.35
CA ARG A 101 4.88 -5.78 6.16
C ARG A 101 5.36 -4.45 5.59
N GLU A 102 6.63 -4.34 5.19
CA GLU A 102 7.17 -3.14 4.56
C GLU A 102 6.43 -2.78 3.27
N LEU A 103 6.09 -3.78 2.45
CA LEU A 103 5.28 -3.58 1.23
C LEU A 103 3.85 -3.16 1.54
N GLU A 104 3.24 -3.72 2.59
CA GLU A 104 1.90 -3.33 3.04
C GLU A 104 1.89 -1.88 3.55
N GLU A 105 2.87 -1.50 4.37
CA GLU A 105 3.05 -0.12 4.85
C GLU A 105 3.28 0.84 3.67
N LEU A 106 4.18 0.48 2.74
CA LEU A 106 4.42 1.29 1.55
C LEU A 106 3.15 1.46 0.72
N ALA A 107 2.37 0.38 0.54
CA ALA A 107 1.10 0.42 -0.19
C ALA A 107 0.05 1.30 0.51
N ARG A 108 0.05 1.36 1.85
CA ARG A 108 -0.81 2.28 2.62
C ARG A 108 -0.39 3.73 2.47
N THR A 109 0.91 4.00 2.41
CA THR A 109 1.43 5.39 2.37
C THR A 109 1.58 5.95 0.95
N THR A 110 1.62 5.08 -0.06
CA THR A 110 1.81 5.50 -1.45
C THR A 110 0.53 6.17 -1.93
N PRO A 111 0.59 7.46 -2.29
CA PRO A 111 -0.58 8.15 -2.81
C PRO A 111 -1.02 7.51 -4.12
N LYS A 112 -2.32 7.28 -4.23
CA LYS A 112 -2.94 6.72 -5.43
C LYS A 112 -3.08 7.81 -6.48
N LYS A 113 -3.13 7.41 -7.75
CA LYS A 113 -3.52 8.36 -8.81
C LYS A 113 -4.97 8.78 -8.59
N ASP A 114 -5.27 10.06 -8.73
CA ASP A 114 -6.65 10.54 -8.64
C ASP A 114 -7.55 9.79 -9.63
N ILE A 115 -8.58 9.14 -9.08
CA ILE A 115 -9.60 8.39 -9.81
C ILE A 115 -10.62 9.33 -10.47
N GLY A 116 -10.62 10.61 -10.09
CA GLY A 116 -11.59 11.59 -10.52
C GLY A 116 -12.91 11.48 -9.76
N ARG A 117 -13.70 12.55 -9.82
CA ARG A 117 -14.93 12.72 -9.05
C ARG A 117 -15.97 11.63 -9.34
N ASP A 118 -16.14 11.25 -10.60
CA ASP A 118 -17.18 10.31 -11.00
C ASP A 118 -16.93 8.88 -10.49
N GLU A 119 -15.67 8.43 -10.53
CA GLU A 119 -15.29 7.15 -9.94
C GLU A 119 -15.31 7.20 -8.42
N ALA A 120 -14.93 8.33 -7.81
CA ALA A 120 -15.08 8.52 -6.37
C ALA A 120 -16.55 8.41 -5.92
N ILE A 121 -17.49 8.97 -6.69
CA ILE A 121 -18.94 8.84 -6.44
C ILE A 121 -19.40 7.37 -6.53
N LYS A 122 -18.87 6.59 -7.49
CA LYS A 122 -19.20 5.16 -7.63
C LYS A 122 -18.65 4.32 -6.47
N GLN A 123 -17.43 4.61 -6.02
CA GLN A 123 -16.74 3.85 -4.97
C GLN A 123 -17.28 4.16 -3.57
N LEU A 124 -17.53 5.45 -3.29
CA LEU A 124 -18.14 5.88 -2.04
C LEU A 124 -19.65 5.59 -2.12
N ARG A 125 -20.04 4.34 -1.83
CA ARG A 125 -21.44 3.86 -1.77
C ARG A 125 -22.35 4.99 -1.28
N SER A 126 -23.34 5.35 -2.09
CA SER A 126 -24.24 6.50 -1.88
C SER A 126 -24.70 6.58 -0.43
N ALA A 127 -24.00 7.38 0.37
CA ALA A 127 -24.44 7.71 1.71
C ALA A 127 -25.70 8.57 1.56
N SER A 128 -26.73 8.25 2.34
CA SER A 128 -27.99 8.98 2.27
C SER A 128 -27.81 10.38 2.82
N ALA A 129 -28.21 11.39 2.06
CA ALA A 129 -28.30 12.76 2.54
C ALA A 129 -29.29 12.83 3.71
N ILE A 130 -28.86 13.35 4.86
CA ILE A 130 -29.74 13.61 6.01
C ILE A 130 -30.37 15.00 5.88
N PHE A 131 -29.56 15.99 5.53
CA PHE A 131 -29.98 17.40 5.41
C PHE A 131 -30.33 17.76 3.97
N GLN A 132 -31.36 18.59 3.81
CA GLN A 132 -31.77 19.20 2.55
C GLN A 132 -31.27 20.64 2.46
N VAL A 133 -31.27 21.19 1.24
CA VAL A 133 -30.97 22.62 1.03
C VAL A 133 -32.01 23.47 1.76
N GLY A 134 -31.54 24.44 2.54
CA GLY A 134 -32.35 25.29 3.41
C GLY A 134 -32.41 24.83 4.87
N ASP A 135 -31.97 23.61 5.19
CA ASP A 135 -31.93 23.15 6.58
C ASP A 135 -30.92 23.95 7.40
N SER A 136 -31.30 24.30 8.64
CA SER A 136 -30.37 24.87 9.61
C SER A 136 -29.60 23.75 10.32
N VAL A 137 -28.29 23.90 10.38
CA VAL A 137 -27.35 22.94 10.96
C VAL A 137 -26.37 23.63 11.88
N ILE A 138 -25.70 22.87 12.74
CA ILE A 138 -24.56 23.33 13.53
C ILE A 138 -23.29 22.71 12.95
N VAL A 139 -22.32 23.57 12.66
CA VAL A 139 -21.01 23.21 12.11
C VAL A 139 -19.93 23.86 12.95
N ASN A 140 -19.03 23.06 13.53
CA ASN A 140 -17.99 23.51 14.45
C ASN A 140 -18.53 24.41 15.59
N GLY A 141 -19.72 24.11 16.10
CA GLY A 141 -20.37 24.87 17.17
C GLY A 141 -21.12 26.14 16.73
N HIS A 142 -21.08 26.49 15.44
CA HIS A 142 -21.76 27.67 14.90
C HIS A 142 -22.96 27.28 14.04
N GLN A 143 -24.03 28.07 14.11
CA GLN A 143 -25.21 27.87 13.27
C GLN A 143 -24.92 28.27 11.83
N ALA A 144 -25.25 27.38 10.90
CA ALA A 144 -25.16 27.59 9.47
C ALA A 144 -26.43 27.07 8.77
N MET A 145 -26.56 27.37 7.49
CA MET A 145 -27.63 26.87 6.62
C MET A 145 -27.04 26.07 5.47
N VAL A 146 -27.64 24.94 5.13
CA VAL A 146 -27.22 24.14 3.97
C VAL A 146 -27.62 24.86 2.68
N CYS A 147 -26.64 25.17 1.83
CA CYS A 147 -26.87 25.88 0.57
C CYS A 147 -26.74 24.96 -0.65
N GLU A 148 -25.90 23.93 -0.56
CA GLU A 148 -25.81 22.89 -1.59
C GLU A 148 -26.01 21.52 -0.97
N GLY A 149 -26.73 20.66 -1.70
CA GLY A 149 -27.05 19.30 -1.26
C GLY A 149 -25.82 18.39 -1.13
N TYR A 150 -26.04 17.23 -0.54
CA TYR A 150 -25.01 16.23 -0.25
C TYR A 150 -24.28 15.77 -1.51
N LYS A 151 -23.00 16.13 -1.64
CA LYS A 151 -22.18 15.78 -2.81
C LYS A 151 -20.73 15.49 -2.45
N VAL A 152 -20.04 14.78 -3.33
CA VAL A 152 -18.59 14.55 -3.22
C VAL A 152 -17.86 15.81 -3.63
N HIS A 153 -16.93 16.26 -2.79
CA HIS A 153 -15.97 17.31 -3.08
C HIS A 153 -14.55 16.77 -3.01
N THR A 154 -13.69 17.31 -3.88
CA THR A 154 -12.25 17.12 -3.81
C THR A 154 -11.68 18.17 -2.88
N VAL A 155 -11.04 17.72 -1.79
CA VAL A 155 -10.46 18.57 -0.75
C VAL A 155 -8.95 18.38 -0.79
N ARG A 156 -8.19 19.47 -0.70
CA ARG A 156 -6.73 19.41 -0.54
C ARG A 156 -6.41 18.96 0.88
N ALA A 157 -5.60 17.92 1.02
CA ALA A 157 -5.22 17.35 2.31
C ALA A 157 -3.77 16.87 2.24
N GLU A 158 -2.95 17.20 3.25
CA GLU A 158 -1.53 16.80 3.29
C GLU A 158 -1.35 15.27 3.31
N ASP A 159 -2.33 14.57 3.88
CA ASP A 159 -2.45 13.13 3.99
C ASP A 159 -3.48 12.54 3.00
N GLY A 160 -3.90 13.32 2.00
CA GLY A 160 -4.88 12.88 1.00
C GLY A 160 -4.46 11.60 0.27
N GLU A 161 -5.42 10.68 0.10
CA GLU A 161 -5.19 9.37 -0.51
C GLU A 161 -4.75 9.46 -1.98
N TYR A 162 -5.13 10.54 -2.67
CA TYR A 162 -4.90 10.71 -4.11
C TYR A 162 -3.91 11.84 -4.40
N ILE A 163 -3.20 11.74 -5.52
CA ILE A 163 -2.46 12.86 -6.13
C ILE A 163 -3.19 13.31 -7.40
N ASP A 164 -3.48 14.62 -7.47
CA ASP A 164 -4.06 15.27 -8.64
C ASP A 164 -3.02 15.50 -9.76
N ARG A 165 -3.43 16.16 -10.85
CA ARG A 165 -2.54 16.44 -12.00
C ARG A 165 -1.41 17.42 -11.67
N ASP A 166 -1.60 18.26 -10.65
CA ASP A 166 -0.66 19.29 -10.23
C ASP A 166 0.30 18.76 -9.15
N GLY A 167 0.20 17.48 -8.78
CA GLY A 167 1.03 16.84 -7.77
C GLY A 167 0.56 17.09 -6.33
N VAL A 168 -0.62 17.71 -6.15
CA VAL A 168 -1.18 18.02 -4.84
C VAL A 168 -1.95 16.82 -4.32
N ARG A 169 -1.80 16.55 -3.02
CA ARG A 169 -2.58 15.50 -2.36
C ARG A 169 -4.01 15.95 -2.13
N VAL A 170 -4.94 15.10 -2.53
CA VAL A 170 -6.38 15.34 -2.46
C VAL A 170 -7.10 14.13 -1.88
N GLU A 171 -8.24 14.41 -1.27
CA GLU A 171 -9.18 13.42 -0.77
C GLU A 171 -10.58 13.75 -1.27
N HIS A 172 -11.36 12.72 -1.63
CA HIS A 172 -12.75 12.89 -2.03
C HIS A 172 -13.65 12.63 -0.83
N ARG A 173 -14.32 13.68 -0.35
CA ARG A 173 -15.20 13.59 0.82
C ARG A 173 -16.63 13.93 0.46
N TRP A 174 -17.57 13.18 1.03
CA TRP A 174 -18.96 13.59 1.04
C TRP A 174 -19.20 14.68 2.08
N GLY A 175 -20.04 15.64 1.75
CA GLY A 175 -20.37 16.73 2.66
C GLY A 175 -21.40 17.68 2.10
N TYR A 176 -21.47 18.85 2.74
CA TYR A 176 -22.43 19.90 2.45
C TYR A 176 -21.69 21.23 2.29
N THR A 177 -22.19 22.09 1.40
CA THR A 177 -21.79 23.51 1.39
C THR A 177 -22.75 24.25 2.31
N CYS A 178 -22.22 24.86 3.37
CA CYS A 178 -23.01 25.59 4.35
C CYS A 178 -22.63 27.07 4.34
N ARG A 179 -23.64 27.94 4.54
CA ARG A 179 -23.47 29.39 4.67
C ARG A 179 -23.64 29.83 6.11
N TYR A 180 -22.68 30.59 6.63
CA TYR A 180 -22.80 31.22 7.94
C TYR A 180 -23.67 32.48 7.88
N ARG A 181 -24.07 33.01 9.04
CA ARG A 181 -24.81 34.29 9.12
C ARG A 181 -24.03 35.48 8.53
N SER A 182 -22.69 35.40 8.46
CA SER A 182 -21.83 36.38 7.78
C SER A 182 -22.06 36.43 6.26
N GLY A 183 -22.70 35.40 5.68
CA GLY A 183 -22.88 35.26 4.24
C GLY A 183 -21.80 34.41 3.57
N GLU A 184 -20.74 34.05 4.28
CA GLU A 184 -19.64 33.22 3.76
C GLU A 184 -20.06 31.75 3.63
N GLU A 185 -19.59 31.09 2.57
CA GLU A 185 -19.89 29.70 2.25
C GLU A 185 -18.65 28.83 2.32
N PHE A 186 -18.77 27.69 2.98
CA PHE A 186 -17.69 26.72 3.11
C PHE A 186 -18.21 25.29 2.92
N PHE A 187 -17.36 24.44 2.36
CA PHE A 187 -17.60 23.00 2.36
C PHE A 187 -17.24 22.42 3.72
N PHE A 188 -18.14 21.59 4.24
CA PHE A 188 -17.91 20.81 5.45
C PHE A 188 -18.14 19.34 5.16
N ALA A 189 -17.19 18.51 5.59
CA ALA A 189 -17.35 17.08 5.50
C ALA A 189 -18.54 16.66 6.36
N ALA A 190 -19.26 15.63 5.92
CA ALA A 190 -20.54 15.27 6.52
C ALA A 190 -20.47 15.02 8.04
N TYR A 191 -19.36 14.46 8.53
CA TYR A 191 -19.12 14.23 9.96
C TYR A 191 -18.95 15.50 10.81
N GLN A 192 -18.85 16.69 10.19
CA GLN A 192 -18.74 17.98 10.88
C GLN A 192 -20.09 18.69 11.00
N VAL A 193 -21.13 18.17 10.34
CA VAL A 193 -22.45 18.78 10.27
C VAL A 193 -23.40 18.07 11.21
N THR A 194 -24.06 18.82 12.09
CA THR A 194 -24.92 18.30 13.16
C THR A 194 -26.29 18.97 13.13
N ALA A 195 -27.35 18.26 13.54
CA ALA A 195 -28.66 18.86 13.64
C ALA A 195 -28.74 19.80 14.86
N PRO A 196 -29.46 20.94 14.81
CA PRO A 196 -29.50 21.90 15.91
C PRO A 196 -29.99 21.36 17.25
N ASN A 197 -30.77 20.27 17.22
CA ASN A 197 -31.38 19.65 18.38
C ASN A 197 -30.61 18.40 18.87
N ASP A 198 -29.49 18.04 18.24
CA ASP A 198 -28.70 16.86 18.60
C ASP A 198 -27.55 17.27 19.54
N THR A 199 -27.70 16.98 20.84
CA THR A 199 -26.87 17.56 21.90
C THR A 199 -25.58 16.79 22.20
N GLY A 200 -25.12 15.87 21.35
CA GLY A 200 -23.92 15.10 21.75
C GLY A 200 -23.08 14.37 20.72
N ARG A 201 -23.50 14.17 19.46
CA ARG A 201 -22.65 13.51 18.44
C ARG A 201 -22.94 14.04 17.04
N PRO A 202 -21.93 14.08 16.14
CA PRO A 202 -22.20 14.37 14.74
C PRO A 202 -23.14 13.34 14.12
N SER A 203 -24.36 13.79 13.83
CA SER A 203 -25.53 13.00 13.44
C SER A 203 -25.38 12.29 12.10
N HIS A 204 -24.34 12.60 11.32
CA HIS A 204 -24.11 12.04 9.99
C HIS A 204 -23.88 10.52 10.00
N LEU A 205 -23.30 9.96 11.07
CA LEU A 205 -23.12 8.50 11.20
C LEU A 205 -24.32 7.85 11.90
N ARG A 206 -25.52 7.94 11.30
CA ARG A 206 -26.48 6.85 11.47
C ARG A 206 -26.11 5.78 10.46
N LEU A 207 -25.35 4.77 10.92
CA LEU A 207 -25.24 3.51 10.19
C LEU A 207 -26.66 3.09 9.79
N VAL A 208 -26.94 3.08 8.49
CA VAL A 208 -28.20 2.53 7.98
C VAL A 208 -28.13 1.02 8.17
N ALA A 209 -28.34 0.56 9.40
CA ALA A 209 -28.71 -0.80 9.68
C ALA A 209 -30.14 -0.97 9.16
N GLY A 210 -30.27 -1.39 7.90
CA GLY A 210 -31.49 -1.96 7.32
C GLY A 210 -32.79 -1.18 7.58
N ALA A 211 -32.94 0.01 6.99
CA ALA A 211 -34.28 0.55 6.82
C ALA A 211 -34.97 -0.22 5.68
N LYS A 212 -35.76 -1.25 6.04
CA LYS A 212 -36.72 -1.85 5.11
C LYS A 212 -37.58 -0.71 4.53
N PRO A 213 -37.74 -0.60 3.19
CA PRO A 213 -38.62 0.41 2.63
C PRO A 213 -40.03 0.20 3.19
N ALA A 214 -40.64 1.29 3.67
CA ALA A 214 -42.01 1.27 4.17
C ALA A 214 -42.95 0.70 3.08
N PRO A 215 -43.91 -0.18 3.45
CA PRO A 215 -44.86 -0.71 2.49
C PRO A 215 -45.65 0.45 1.87
N ARG A 216 -45.64 0.53 0.54
CA ARG A 216 -46.44 1.50 -0.21
C ARG A 216 -47.92 1.26 0.11
N PRO A 217 -48.73 2.31 0.36
CA PRO A 217 -50.17 2.16 0.42
C PRO A 217 -50.65 1.70 -0.96
N VAL A 218 -51.15 0.47 -1.03
CA VAL A 218 -51.89 -0.02 -2.20
C VAL A 218 -53.20 0.78 -2.22
N LEU A 219 -53.34 1.66 -3.21
CA LEU A 219 -54.61 2.27 -3.55
C LEU A 219 -55.62 1.14 -3.80
N ALA A 220 -56.57 0.98 -2.88
CA ALA A 220 -57.74 0.15 -3.08
C ALA A 220 -58.52 0.74 -4.27
N LEU A 221 -58.34 0.12 -5.44
CA LEU A 221 -59.25 0.31 -6.56
C LEU A 221 -60.61 -0.23 -6.12
N ARG A 222 -61.51 0.71 -5.82
CA ARG A 222 -62.94 0.47 -5.68
C ARG A 222 -63.45 -0.14 -6.98
N SER A 223 -63.86 -1.41 -6.95
CA SER A 223 -64.81 -1.96 -7.91
C SER A 223 -66.22 -1.74 -7.37
N HIS A 224 -66.91 -0.75 -7.91
CA HIS A 224 -68.37 -0.66 -7.86
C HIS A 224 -68.88 -0.49 -9.28
N ALA A 225 -69.31 -1.60 -9.88
CA ALA A 225 -70.41 -1.78 -10.82
C ALA A 225 -70.36 -3.22 -11.33
#